data_AF-A0A833M6X5-F1
#
_entry.id   AF-A0A833M6X5-F1
#
_cell.length_a   1.000
_cell.length_b   1.000
_cell.length_c   1.000
_cell.angle_alpha   90.00
_cell.angle_beta   90.00
_cell.angle_gamma   90.00
#
_symmetry.space_group_name_H-M   'P 1'
#
loop_
_entity.id
_entity.type
_entity.pdbx_description
1 polymer ?
#
loop_
_entity_poly.entity_id
_entity_poly.type
_entity_poly.pdbx_seq_one_letter_code
_entity_poly.pdbx_strand_id
1 'polypeptide(L)'
;FLQRPAGDAGGLGLLVYDAYRPWRVTKRFWDRTPRAQRAFVAHPRQGSRHNRGCAVDLTLVDLATGRSLPMPSEYDEFSARAHPSYAGGTAEERAHRDLLRAALEAEGFTVYENEWWHFDFAGWERYPVLDLPFEALARDPPDAPSTR
;
A
#
# COMPACT_ATOMS: atom_id res chain seq x y z
N PHE A 1 -8.19 3.39 15.97
CA PHE A 1 -9.30 3.79 15.09
C PHE A 1 -9.91 2.63 14.28
N LEU A 2 -9.65 1.37 14.67
CA LEU A 2 -10.32 0.21 14.09
C LEU A 2 -10.66 -0.75 15.25
N GLN A 3 -11.93 -0.82 15.65
CA GLN A 3 -12.39 -1.76 16.68
C GLN A 3 -13.49 -2.65 16.11
N ARG A 4 -13.38 -3.96 16.40
CA ARG A 4 -14.40 -4.98 16.14
C ARG A 4 -15.50 -4.94 17.22
N PRO A 5 -16.68 -5.57 17.00
CA PRO A 5 -17.62 -5.86 18.07
C PRO A 5 -16.96 -6.65 19.22
N ALA A 6 -17.45 -6.42 20.44
CA ALA A 6 -16.84 -6.88 21.69
C ALA A 6 -16.62 -8.40 21.76
N GLY A 7 -15.37 -8.84 21.89
CA GLY A 7 -15.01 -10.25 22.10
C GLY A 7 -13.53 -10.60 21.88
N ASP A 8 -12.84 -9.90 20.96
CA ASP A 8 -11.42 -10.13 20.67
C ASP A 8 -10.53 -9.07 21.34
N ALA A 9 -9.58 -9.52 22.16
CA ALA A 9 -8.66 -8.66 22.91
C ALA A 9 -7.54 -8.02 22.05
N GLY A 10 -7.51 -8.26 20.73
CA GLY A 10 -6.56 -7.69 19.79
C GLY A 10 -7.20 -6.62 18.92
N GLY A 11 -6.64 -5.41 18.90
CA GLY A 11 -7.04 -4.41 17.91
C GLY A 11 -6.62 -4.81 16.48
N LEU A 12 -6.96 -3.98 15.50
CA LEU A 12 -6.44 -4.11 14.14
C LEU A 12 -5.18 -3.26 13.94
N GLY A 13 -4.25 -3.79 13.16
CA GLY A 13 -3.07 -3.09 12.66
C GLY A 13 -3.03 -3.07 11.13
N LEU A 14 -1.99 -2.44 10.59
CA LEU A 14 -1.70 -2.39 9.17
C LEU A 14 -0.41 -3.17 8.90
N LEU A 15 -0.44 -4.04 7.88
CA LEU A 15 0.74 -4.70 7.33
C LEU A 15 1.06 -4.05 5.98
N VAL A 16 2.22 -3.39 5.89
CA VAL A 16 2.67 -2.71 4.68
C VAL A 16 3.54 -3.65 3.84
N TYR A 17 3.17 -3.83 2.57
CA TYR A 17 3.91 -4.63 1.58
C TYR A 17 4.89 -3.78 0.78
N ASP A 18 4.45 -2.63 0.26
CA ASP A 18 5.29 -1.69 -0.49
C ASP A 18 4.88 -0.24 -0.16
N ALA A 19 5.83 0.68 -0.24
CA ALA A 19 5.62 2.10 0.02
C ALA A 19 6.57 2.92 -0.86
N TYR A 20 7.55 3.64 -0.29
CA TYR A 20 8.58 4.24 -1.12
C TYR A 20 9.43 3.17 -1.82
N ARG A 21 9.41 3.20 -3.16
CA ARG A 21 10.19 2.31 -4.03
C ARG A 21 11.08 3.17 -4.93
N PRO A 22 12.42 3.07 -4.87
CA PRO A 22 13.30 3.83 -5.74
C PRO A 22 12.99 3.57 -7.23
N TRP A 23 12.99 4.62 -8.07
CA TRP A 23 12.68 4.51 -9.50
C TRP A 23 13.44 3.39 -10.22
N ARG A 24 14.71 3.15 -9.89
CA ARG A 24 15.50 2.07 -10.48
C ARG A 24 14.89 0.67 -10.28
N VAL A 25 14.12 0.46 -9.21
CA VAL A 25 13.40 -0.79 -8.96
C VAL A 25 12.24 -0.93 -9.94
N THR A 26 11.46 0.13 -10.16
CA THR A 26 10.41 0.17 -11.19
C THR A 26 10.98 -0.07 -12.59
N LYS A 27 12.15 0.52 -12.90
CA LYS A 27 12.86 0.23 -14.15
C LYS A 27 13.24 -1.26 -14.27
N ARG A 28 13.75 -1.86 -13.20
CA ARG A 28 14.08 -3.29 -13.18
C ARG A 28 12.86 -4.20 -13.36
N PHE A 29 11.70 -3.84 -12.79
CA PHE A 29 10.45 -4.55 -13.04
C PHE A 29 10.10 -4.47 -14.53
N TRP A 30 10.02 -3.25 -15.08
CA TRP A 30 9.73 -3.03 -16.50
C TRP A 30 10.66 -3.79 -17.46
N ASP A 31 11.97 -3.78 -17.19
CA ASP A 31 12.97 -4.43 -18.03
C ASP A 31 12.84 -5.97 -18.01
N ARG A 32 12.34 -6.53 -16.90
CA ARG A 32 12.13 -7.99 -16.74
C ARG A 32 10.73 -8.46 -17.13
N THR A 33 9.74 -7.57 -17.14
CA THR A 33 8.37 -7.92 -17.53
C THR A 33 8.28 -8.15 -19.04
N PRO A 34 7.77 -9.31 -19.48
CA PRO A 34 7.51 -9.57 -20.89
C PRO A 34 6.65 -8.47 -21.51
N ARG A 35 6.88 -8.14 -22.77
CA ARG A 35 6.17 -7.02 -23.44
C ARG A 35 4.65 -7.14 -23.35
N ALA A 36 4.12 -8.37 -23.42
CA ALA A 36 2.68 -8.65 -23.31
C ALA A 36 2.08 -8.32 -21.92
N GLN A 37 2.91 -8.25 -20.88
CA GLN A 37 2.48 -8.00 -19.49
C GLN A 37 2.85 -6.59 -19.00
N ARG A 38 3.47 -5.76 -19.87
CA ARG A 38 3.90 -4.41 -19.49
C ARG A 38 2.77 -3.45 -19.12
N ALA A 39 1.53 -3.77 -19.49
CA ALA A 39 0.36 -3.01 -19.06
C ALA A 39 0.13 -3.07 -17.54
N PHE A 40 0.67 -4.09 -16.86
CA PHE A 40 0.52 -4.31 -15.42
C PHE A 40 1.67 -3.71 -14.59
N VAL A 41 2.65 -3.05 -15.22
CA VAL A 41 3.78 -2.44 -14.52
C VAL A 41 3.96 -0.99 -14.95
N ALA A 42 4.27 -0.12 -13.98
CA ALA A 42 4.44 1.30 -14.24
C ALA A 42 5.53 1.57 -15.29
N HIS A 43 5.21 2.41 -16.28
CA HIS A 43 6.14 2.77 -17.35
C HIS A 43 7.25 3.68 -16.78
N PRO A 44 8.55 3.34 -16.91
CA PRO A 44 9.65 4.11 -16.28
C PRO A 44 9.71 5.59 -16.68
N ARG A 45 9.28 5.94 -17.90
CA ARG A 45 9.16 7.35 -18.34
C ARG A 45 8.19 8.20 -17.52
N GLN A 46 7.16 7.59 -16.92
CA GLN A 46 6.17 8.28 -16.08
C GLN A 46 6.49 8.11 -14.59
N GLY A 47 7.16 7.00 -14.24
CA GLY A 47 7.38 6.58 -12.87
C GLY A 47 6.12 5.96 -12.25
N SER A 48 6.19 5.69 -10.95
CA SER A 48 5.09 5.18 -10.12
C SER A 48 4.84 6.17 -8.97
N ARG A 49 3.63 6.20 -8.41
CA ARG A 49 3.35 6.94 -7.16
C ARG A 49 4.22 6.46 -5.99
N HIS A 50 4.62 5.18 -5.98
CA HIS A 50 5.60 4.66 -5.03
C HIS A 50 6.97 5.33 -5.16
N ASN A 51 7.39 5.73 -6.37
CA ASN A 51 8.65 6.44 -6.55
C ASN A 51 8.60 7.87 -5.99
N ARG A 52 7.39 8.39 -5.73
CA ARG A 52 7.16 9.71 -5.15
C ARG A 52 7.05 9.67 -3.62
N GLY A 53 7.04 8.47 -3.03
CA GLY A 53 6.75 8.27 -1.60
C GLY A 53 5.28 8.57 -1.25
N CYS A 54 4.38 8.52 -2.25
CA CYS A 54 2.98 8.92 -2.11
C CYS A 54 2.01 7.78 -2.41
N ALA A 55 2.48 6.53 -2.34
CA ALA A 55 1.63 5.35 -2.42
C ALA A 55 2.04 4.33 -1.36
N VAL A 56 1.06 3.53 -0.95
CA VAL A 56 1.25 2.43 -0.01
C VAL A 56 0.39 1.25 -0.42
N ASP A 57 0.99 0.07 -0.41
CA ASP A 57 0.33 -1.23 -0.58
C ASP A 57 0.24 -1.91 0.78
N LEU A 58 -0.97 -2.22 1.25
CA LEU A 58 -1.15 -2.77 2.60
C LEU A 58 -2.41 -3.62 2.77
N THR A 59 -2.46 -4.35 3.90
CA THR A 59 -3.64 -5.07 4.36
C THR A 59 -3.89 -4.84 5.85
N LEU A 60 -5.04 -5.34 6.34
CA LEU A 60 -5.35 -5.39 7.76
C LEU A 60 -4.72 -6.64 8.41
N VAL A 61 -4.24 -6.48 9.64
CA VAL A 61 -3.70 -7.55 10.47
C VAL A 61 -4.40 -7.56 11.82
N ASP A 62 -4.70 -8.75 12.32
CA ASP A 62 -5.10 -8.95 13.70
C ASP A 62 -3.88 -8.82 14.62
N LEU A 63 -3.89 -7.86 15.55
CA LEU A 63 -2.74 -7.58 16.40
C LEU A 63 -2.46 -8.66 17.46
N ALA A 64 -3.46 -9.46 17.83
CA ALA A 64 -3.26 -10.55 18.79
C ALA A 64 -2.49 -11.72 18.18
N THR A 65 -2.75 -12.02 16.91
CA THR A 65 -2.20 -13.17 16.20
C THR A 65 -1.10 -12.81 15.21
N GLY A 66 -0.98 -11.53 14.82
CA GLY A 66 -0.08 -11.05 13.78
C GLY A 66 -0.45 -11.53 12.37
N ARG A 67 -1.65 -12.09 12.18
CA ARG A 67 -2.10 -12.66 10.90
C ARG A 67 -2.87 -11.64 10.09
N SER A 68 -2.62 -11.59 8.78
CA SER A 68 -3.43 -10.81 7.85
C SER A 68 -4.87 -11.31 7.86
N LEU A 69 -5.81 -10.37 7.83
CA LEU A 69 -7.23 -10.69 7.68
C LEU A 69 -7.52 -11.15 6.24
N PRO A 70 -8.53 -12.02 6.04
CA PRO A 70 -8.93 -12.48 4.72
C PRO A 70 -9.45 -11.31 3.89
N MET A 71 -9.02 -11.25 2.63
CA MET A 71 -9.37 -10.24 1.64
C MET A 71 -9.91 -10.90 0.37
N PRO A 72 -10.61 -10.17 -0.53
CA PRO A 72 -11.24 -10.80 -1.69
C PRO A 72 -10.27 -11.45 -2.69
N SER A 73 -8.99 -11.06 -2.66
CA SER A 73 -7.89 -11.64 -3.42
C SER A 73 -6.61 -11.61 -2.59
N GLU A 74 -5.58 -12.32 -3.06
CA GLU A 74 -4.23 -12.13 -2.52
C GLU A 74 -3.66 -10.77 -2.98
N TYR A 75 -2.61 -10.32 -2.29
CA TYR A 75 -1.76 -9.21 -2.73
C TYR A 75 -1.03 -9.59 -4.05
N ASP A 76 -0.83 -8.62 -4.94
CA ASP A 76 -0.23 -8.80 -6.29
C ASP A 76 -1.00 -9.78 -7.21
N GLU A 77 -2.28 -10.03 -6.94
CA GLU A 77 -3.13 -10.86 -7.81
C GLU A 77 -3.61 -10.08 -9.04
N PHE A 78 -3.29 -10.54 -10.25
CA PHE A 78 -3.76 -9.93 -11.51
C PHE A 78 -5.10 -10.53 -11.98
N SER A 79 -6.16 -10.32 -11.21
CA SER A 79 -7.51 -10.81 -11.55
C SER A 79 -8.61 -9.81 -11.23
N ALA A 80 -9.83 -10.06 -11.71
CA ALA A 80 -10.99 -9.24 -11.39
C ALA A 80 -11.25 -9.13 -9.87
N ARG A 81 -10.75 -10.08 -9.06
CA ARG A 81 -10.88 -10.10 -7.60
C ARG A 81 -10.09 -8.98 -6.92
N ALA A 82 -9.05 -8.46 -7.59
CA ALA A 82 -8.22 -7.39 -7.08
C ALA A 82 -8.93 -6.02 -7.07
N HIS A 83 -10.00 -5.85 -7.85
CA HIS A 83 -10.69 -4.57 -7.92
C HIS A 83 -11.35 -4.20 -6.57
N PRO A 84 -11.25 -2.93 -6.14
CA PRO A 84 -11.92 -2.45 -4.92
C PRO A 84 -13.43 -2.59 -4.97
N SER A 85 -14.03 -2.68 -6.16
CA SER A 85 -15.47 -2.85 -6.36
C SER A 85 -15.91 -4.31 -6.56
N TYR A 86 -14.99 -5.28 -6.47
CA TYR A 86 -15.31 -6.68 -6.71
C TYR A 86 -16.42 -7.17 -5.75
N ALA A 87 -17.52 -7.69 -6.32
CA ALA A 87 -18.70 -8.07 -5.56
C ALA A 87 -18.68 -9.53 -5.05
N GLY A 88 -17.73 -10.35 -5.52
CA GLY A 88 -17.58 -11.75 -5.10
C GLY A 88 -16.90 -11.90 -3.73
N GLY A 89 -16.38 -13.09 -3.44
CA GLY A 89 -15.79 -13.43 -2.15
C GLY A 89 -16.81 -13.58 -1.03
N THR A 90 -16.33 -13.77 0.20
CA THR A 90 -17.15 -13.84 1.41
C THR A 90 -17.61 -12.44 1.85
N ALA A 91 -18.66 -12.38 2.68
CA ALA A 91 -19.09 -11.10 3.27
C ALA A 91 -18.02 -10.49 4.18
N GLU A 92 -17.24 -11.33 4.86
CA GLU A 92 -16.15 -10.92 5.73
C GLU A 92 -14.98 -10.31 4.94
N GLU A 93 -14.56 -10.95 3.85
CA GLU A 93 -13.52 -10.41 2.95
C GLU A 93 -13.87 -9.02 2.42
N ARG A 94 -15.12 -8.83 1.96
CA ARG A 94 -15.60 -7.52 1.49
C ARG A 94 -15.64 -6.49 2.62
N ALA A 95 -16.10 -6.88 3.82
CA ALA A 95 -16.15 -5.99 4.96
C ALA A 95 -14.73 -5.54 5.39
N HIS A 96 -13.73 -6.42 5.36
CA HIS A 96 -12.34 -6.07 5.64
C HIS A 96 -11.76 -5.10 4.61
N ARG A 97 -12.00 -5.37 3.32
CA ARG A 97 -11.58 -4.47 2.24
C ARG A 97 -12.21 -3.08 2.39
N ASP A 98 -13.51 -3.04 2.61
CA ASP A 98 -14.27 -1.78 2.71
C ASP A 98 -13.85 -1.00 3.98
N LEU A 99 -13.56 -1.70 5.08
CA LEU A 99 -13.00 -1.11 6.30
C LEU A 99 -11.62 -0.49 6.06
N LEU A 100 -10.71 -1.23 5.42
CA LEU A 100 -9.36 -0.75 5.07
C LEU A 100 -9.46 0.52 4.22
N ARG A 101 -10.31 0.46 3.19
CA ARG A 101 -10.54 1.58 2.28
C ARG A 101 -11.05 2.80 3.02
N ALA A 102 -12.13 2.66 3.81
CA ALA A 102 -12.70 3.78 4.56
C ALA A 102 -11.70 4.39 5.55
N ALA A 103 -10.88 3.56 6.19
CA ALA A 103 -9.87 4.02 7.13
C ALA A 103 -8.78 4.87 6.46
N LEU A 104 -8.29 4.44 5.28
CA LEU A 104 -7.26 5.19 4.57
C LEU A 104 -7.83 6.41 3.84
N GLU A 105 -9.05 6.34 3.31
CA GLU A 105 -9.73 7.49 2.70
C GLU A 105 -9.99 8.61 3.72
N ALA A 106 -10.24 8.27 5.00
CA ALA A 106 -10.33 9.26 6.07
C ALA A 106 -9.01 10.01 6.35
N GLU A 107 -7.87 9.42 6.00
CA GLU A 107 -6.52 9.98 6.21
C GLU A 107 -5.93 10.61 4.93
N GLY A 108 -6.77 10.88 3.93
CA GLY A 108 -6.37 11.58 2.70
C GLY A 108 -5.73 10.69 1.63
N PHE A 109 -6.00 9.40 1.67
CA PHE A 109 -5.65 8.48 0.58
C PHE A 109 -6.85 8.19 -0.34
N THR A 110 -6.58 7.69 -1.53
CA THR A 110 -7.58 7.19 -2.47
C THR A 110 -7.16 5.81 -2.97
N VAL A 111 -8.08 4.84 -2.94
CA VAL A 111 -7.80 3.49 -3.45
C VAL A 111 -7.63 3.51 -4.97
N TYR A 112 -6.65 2.76 -5.49
CA TYR A 112 -6.48 2.58 -6.92
C TYR A 112 -7.52 1.62 -7.50
N GLU A 113 -8.12 1.98 -8.63
CA GLU A 113 -9.33 1.35 -9.18
C GLU A 113 -9.19 -0.14 -9.55
N ASN A 114 -7.95 -0.63 -9.67
CA ASN A 114 -7.65 -2.00 -10.06
C ASN A 114 -7.09 -2.87 -8.91
N GLU A 115 -6.73 -2.26 -7.77
CA GLU A 115 -5.98 -2.94 -6.70
C GLU A 115 -6.49 -2.48 -5.33
N TRP A 116 -7.19 -3.36 -4.61
CA TRP A 116 -7.81 -3.03 -3.32
C TRP A 116 -6.81 -2.69 -2.22
N TRP A 117 -5.57 -3.14 -2.36
CA TRP A 117 -4.49 -2.92 -1.40
C TRP A 117 -3.71 -1.61 -1.64
N HIS A 118 -3.85 -1.00 -2.81
CA HIS A 118 -3.03 0.15 -3.23
C HIS A 118 -3.74 1.47 -3.00
N PHE A 119 -3.06 2.38 -2.30
CA PHE A 119 -3.60 3.67 -1.91
C PHE A 119 -2.66 4.81 -2.28
N ASP A 120 -3.18 5.79 -3.02
CA ASP A 120 -2.49 7.01 -3.41
C ASP A 120 -2.78 8.14 -2.41
N PHE A 121 -1.73 8.82 -1.92
CA PHE A 121 -1.89 10.01 -1.08
C PHE A 121 -2.33 11.21 -1.91
N ALA A 122 -3.23 12.03 -1.36
CA ALA A 122 -3.76 13.20 -2.03
C ALA A 122 -2.67 14.20 -2.46
N GLY A 123 -2.69 14.58 -3.74
CA GLY A 123 -1.75 15.54 -4.31
C GLY A 123 -0.35 14.97 -4.61
N TRP A 124 -0.24 13.65 -4.76
CA TRP A 124 0.97 12.93 -5.18
C TRP A 124 1.62 13.53 -6.45
N GLU A 125 0.85 14.20 -7.31
CA GLU A 125 1.31 14.85 -8.54
C GLU A 125 2.39 15.92 -8.26
N ARG A 126 2.34 16.55 -7.08
CA ARG A 126 3.26 17.60 -6.64
C ARG A 126 4.63 17.06 -6.19
N TYR A 127 4.74 15.76 -5.96
CA TYR A 127 5.95 15.13 -5.43
C TYR A 127 6.81 14.59 -6.58
N PRO A 128 8.13 14.81 -6.58
CA PRO A 128 8.99 14.34 -7.66
C PRO A 128 9.11 12.82 -7.67
N VAL A 129 9.42 12.25 -8.83
CA VAL A 129 9.91 10.87 -8.92
C VAL A 129 11.31 10.82 -8.33
N LEU A 130 11.50 10.01 -7.29
CA LEU A 130 12.77 9.84 -6.59
C LEU A 130 13.46 8.53 -6.98
N ASP A 131 14.79 8.55 -6.93
CA ASP A 131 15.65 7.37 -7.05
C ASP A 131 16.67 7.32 -5.91
N LEU A 132 16.25 7.72 -4.71
CA LEU A 132 17.09 7.71 -3.53
C LEU A 132 17.26 6.27 -3.00
N PRO A 133 18.48 5.82 -2.68
CA PRO A 133 18.70 4.62 -1.87
C PRO A 133 18.16 4.81 -0.45
N PHE A 134 17.78 3.72 0.22
CA PHE A 134 17.21 3.80 1.58
C PHE A 134 18.22 4.37 2.58
N GLU A 135 19.51 4.14 2.35
CA GLU A 135 20.63 4.69 3.11
C GLU A 135 20.65 6.23 3.06
N ALA A 136 20.14 6.84 1.98
CA ALA A 136 20.03 8.30 1.86
C ALA A 136 18.76 8.87 2.49
N LEU A 137 17.82 8.03 2.94
CA LEU A 137 16.59 8.44 3.62
C LEU A 137 16.72 8.41 5.15
N ALA A 138 17.70 7.68 5.68
CA ALA A 138 18.03 7.73 7.09
C ALA A 138 18.65 9.10 7.42
N ARG A 139 17.81 10.06 7.82
CA ARG A 139 18.28 11.18 8.65
C ARG A 139 18.29 10.68 10.09
N ASP A 140 19.42 10.85 10.77
CA ASP A 140 19.47 10.81 12.22
C ASP A 140 18.36 11.71 12.81
N PRO A 141 17.73 11.35 13.94
CA PRO A 141 16.84 12.27 14.63
C PRO A 141 17.61 13.57 14.92
N PRO A 142 17.06 14.76 14.64
CA PRO A 142 17.73 16.00 14.95
C PRO A 142 17.91 16.09 16.47
N ASP A 143 19.16 16.17 16.92
CA ASP A 143 19.59 16.65 18.23
C ASP A 143 18.66 16.31 19.41
N ALA A 144 18.78 15.10 19.96
CA ALA A 144 18.48 14.93 21.38
C ALA A 144 19.46 15.81 22.17
N PRO A 145 18.98 16.70 23.07
CA PRO A 145 19.83 17.69 23.72
C PRO A 145 20.95 17.00 24.52
N SER A 146 22.19 17.41 24.26
CA SER A 146 23.32 17.04 25.12
C SER A 146 23.11 17.68 26.49
N THR A 147 22.85 16.87 27.51
CA THR A 147 22.92 17.30 28.90
C THR A 147 24.34 17.75 29.22
N ARG A 148 24.54 19.06 29.34
CA ARG A 148 25.57 19.69 30.18
C ARG A 148 24.95 20.82 30.97
#